data_AF-A0A0F9C751-F1
#
_entry.id   AF-A0A0F9C751-F1
#
_cell.length_a   1.000
_cell.length_b   1.000
_cell.length_c   1.000
_cell.angle_alpha   90.00
_cell.angle_beta   90.00
_cell.angle_gamma   90.00
#
_symmetry.space_group_name_H-M   'P 1'
#
loop_
_entity.id
_entity.type
_entity.pdbx_description
1 polymer ?
#
loop_
_entity_poly.entity_id
_entity_poly.type
_entity_poly.pdbx_seq_one_letter_code
_entity_poly.pdbx_strand_id
1 'polypeptide(L)' 'MRGVNKAIIVGNLGQDPDTRYMPSGSAVTNISIATSEKWKDKQTGEPR' A
#
# COMPACT_ATOMS: atom_id res chain seq x y z
N MET A 1 -7.59 -28.03 6.61
CA MET A 1 -7.72 -27.18 5.40
C MET A 1 -6.79 -25.98 5.52
N ARG A 2 -5.96 -25.68 4.53
CA ARG A 2 -5.24 -24.39 4.48
C ARG A 2 -6.14 -23.37 3.79
N GLY A 3 -6.43 -22.26 4.47
CA GLY A 3 -7.23 -21.15 3.93
C GLY A 3 -6.42 -20.24 3.01
N VAL A 4 -7.08 -19.27 2.39
CA VAL A 4 -6.43 -18.22 1.58
C VAL A 4 -6.39 -16.92 2.38
N ASN A 5 -5.20 -16.36 2.54
CA ASN A 5 -5.02 -14.98 2.98
C ASN A 5 -4.58 -14.15 1.75
N LYS A 6 -5.40 -13.19 1.33
CA LYS A 6 -5.19 -12.36 0.12
C LYS A 6 -5.42 -10.89 0.48
N ALA A 7 -4.51 -10.03 0.01
CA ALA A 7 -4.64 -8.58 0.06
C ALA A 7 -4.60 -7.98 -1.35
N ILE A 8 -5.39 -6.93 -1.59
CA ILE A 8 -5.36 -6.09 -2.79
C ILE A 8 -5.24 -4.65 -2.31
N ILE A 9 -4.22 -3.93 -2.78
CA ILE A 9 -3.90 -2.57 -2.33
C ILE A 9 -3.74 -1.69 -3.57
N VAL A 10 -4.42 -0.55 -3.58
CA VAL A 10 -4.33 0.48 -4.64
C VAL A 10 -4.06 1.81 -3.94
N GLY A 11 -2.99 2.49 -4.34
CA GLY A 11 -2.58 3.74 -3.73
C GLY A 11 -1.32 4.30 -4.41
N ASN A 12 -0.75 5.34 -3.81
CA ASN A 12 0.45 6.01 -4.34
C ASN A 12 1.69 5.58 -3.56
N LEU A 13 2.86 5.59 -4.20
CA LEU A 13 4.13 5.38 -3.49
C LEU A 13 4.39 6.54 -2.52
N GLY A 14 4.67 6.22 -1.26
CA GLY A 14 5.02 7.23 -0.25
C GLY A 14 6.47 7.72 -0.36
N GLN A 15 7.32 6.93 -1.02
CA GLN A 15 8.72 7.22 -1.29
C GLN A 15 9.19 6.34 -2.46
N ASP A 16 10.37 6.64 -3.00
CA ASP A 16 10.97 5.81 -4.06
C ASP A 16 11.17 4.37 -3.58
N PRO A 17 10.96 3.35 -4.45
CA PRO A 17 11.19 1.95 -4.08
C PRO A 17 12.63 1.68 -3.65
N ASP A 18 12.81 1.03 -2.50
CA ASP A 18 14.13 0.59 -2.03
C ASP A 18 14.43 -0.83 -2.52
N THR A 19 15.36 -0.98 -3.45
CA THR A 19 15.75 -2.29 -3.99
C THR A 19 17.12 -2.71 -3.48
N ARG A 20 17.20 -3.92 -2.92
CA ARG A 20 18.42 -4.51 -2.37
C ARG A 20 18.64 -5.90 -2.96
N TYR A 21 19.90 -6.26 -3.19
CA TYR A 21 20.27 -7.61 -3.63
C TYR A 21 20.74 -8.42 -2.41
N MET A 22 20.11 -9.57 -2.20
CA MET A 22 20.48 -10.49 -1.14
C MET A 22 21.79 -11.23 -1.50
N PRO A 23 22.52 -11.79 -0.53
CA PRO A 23 23.70 -12.64 -0.80
C PRO A 23 23.42 -13.82 -1.74
N SER A 24 22.17 -14.29 -1.79
CA SER A 24 21.70 -15.31 -2.75
C SER A 24 21.58 -14.80 -4.20
N GLY A 25 21.84 -13.52 -4.47
CA GLY A 25 21.67 -12.86 -5.76
C GLY A 25 20.23 -12.43 -6.07
N SER A 26 19.26 -12.73 -5.20
CA SER A 26 17.86 -12.34 -5.39
C SER A 26 17.64 -10.85 -5.11
N ALA A 27 16.88 -10.18 -5.96
CA ALA A 27 16.45 -8.80 -5.72
C ALA A 27 15.22 -8.78 -4.80
N VAL A 28 15.23 -7.89 -3.81
CA VAL A 28 14.11 -7.59 -2.92
C VAL A 28 13.82 -6.10 -2.99
N THR A 29 12.58 -5.73 -3.30
CA THR A 29 12.14 -4.33 -3.37
C THR A 29 11.11 -4.06 -2.29
N ASN A 30 11.42 -3.09 -1.42
CA ASN A 30 10.50 -2.57 -0.43
C ASN A 30 9.77 -1.34 -0.99
N ILE A 31 8.44 -1.35 -0.89
CA ILE A 31 7.57 -0.23 -1.27
C ILE A 31 6.71 0.19 -0.09
N SER A 32 6.38 1.47 -0.02
CA SER A 32 5.40 2.03 0.91
C SER A 32 4.24 2.58 0.08
N ILE A 33 3.01 2.16 0.38
CA ILE A 33 1.81 2.59 -0.34
C ILE A 33 0.92 3.43 0.58
N ALA A 34 0.69 4.67 0.18
CA ALA A 34 -0.27 5.57 0.81
C ALA A 34 -1.67 5.32 0.24
N THR A 35 -2.62 5.03 1.13
CA THR A 35 -4.05 4.95 0.85
C THR A 35 -4.78 6.02 1.65
N SER A 36 -5.74 6.69 1.04
CA SER A 36 -6.62 7.62 1.73
C SER A 36 -8.08 7.27 1.45
N GLU A 37 -8.91 7.42 2.46
CA GLU A 37 -10.35 7.37 2.31
C GLU A 37 -10.87 8.80 2.17
N LYS A 38 -11.84 9.01 1.28
CA LYS A 38 -12.57 10.27 1.18
C LYS A 38 -14.05 9.99 1.34
N TRP A 39 -14.71 10.74 2.20
CA TRP A 39 -16.15 10.64 2.38
C TRP A 39 -16.78 12.02 2.57
N LYS A 40 -18.08 12.12 2.30
CA LYS A 40 -18.82 13.35 2.53
C LYS A 40 -19.32 13.38 3.97
N ASP A 41 -18.96 14.42 4.72
CA ASP A 41 -19.49 14.62 6.07
C ASP A 41 -21.01 14.86 5.98
N LYS A 42 -21.78 14.15 6.83
CA LYS A 42 -23.26 14.22 6.78
C LYS A 42 -23.81 15.49 7.43
N GLN A 43 -23.08 16.12 8.34
CA GLN A 43 -23.51 17.32 9.06
C GLN A 43 -23.11 18.59 8.30
N THR A 44 -21.88 18.63 7.77
CA THR A 44 -21.37 19.83 7.07
C THR A 44 -21.51 19.75 5.55
N GLY A 45 -21.64 18.55 4.98
CA GLY A 45 -21.69 18.35 3.53
C GLY A 45 -20.34 18.49 2.82
N GLU A 46 -19.25 18.72 3.57
CA GLU A 46 -17.92 18.92 3.03
C GLU A 46 -17.19 17.57 2.82
N PRO A 47 -16.29 17.48 1.83
CA PRO A 47 -15.42 16.32 1.68
C PRO A 47 -14.43 16.26 2.86
N ARG A 48 -14.37 15.11 3.53
CA ARG A 48 -13.32 14.73 4.47
C ARG A 48 -12.45 13.63 3.88
#